data_AF-A0A9J7EH31-F1
#
_entry.id   AF-A0A9J7EH31-F1
#
_cell.length_a   1.000
_cell.length_b   1.000
_cell.length_c   1.000
_cell.angle_alpha   90.00
_cell.angle_beta   90.00
_cell.angle_gamma   90.00
#
_symmetry.space_group_name_H-M   'P 1'
#
loop_
_entity.id
_entity.type
_entity.pdbx_description
1 polymer ?
#
loop_
_entity_poly.entity_id
_entity_poly.type
_entity_poly.pdbx_seq_one_letter_code
_entity_poly.pdbx_strand_id
1 'polypeptide(L)'
;MIARPWTDDLPKCKNSCVASYFSRLGGGNTNTNDDYLCFYCQTEDNFSLYGVFEPHNGLDAARFIMQRMAAEILFPPPSANTDEEIRERLRNAFISVEKAYIENYDGMIAERTSLQYQLQTLNETQVSQNYNILARLKEIDVHLSGGAAVVIALVHANKLFVAHVGDTRALLCRTDDNAVLRVVQLTVDHSLNNEDELLRLQQLGLDVNKLRNSQYLGNQTGTRCLGNYLVKGLYKAFPTISAAVTEPVIAAPEIHGPIILDESCRFLVLVSAGVYKRIQEAKGSYEQTNKQLAQIIVENFRKHDFRMVSQSVLEEIEQEFVSYCVKNSLTPKPNTHMSLLIRNFNFLPTNEDEIPPTHSVTKNASVRFNPIVQSKSNTLLNEIDSEIYSSGTNEIETTNDSNIDTNRSIESTSDIYPVGRPFDRDRKIKGYVDFSCYFENVAKARKNGTLPDFIK
;
A
#
# COMPACT_ATOMS: atom_id res chain seq x y z
N MET A 1 32.81 -16.41 1.10
CA MET A 1 32.61 -14.97 0.86
C MET A 1 31.14 -14.81 0.54
N ILE A 2 30.31 -14.41 1.52
CA ILE A 2 28.87 -14.23 1.30
C ILE A 2 28.76 -12.98 0.42
N ALA A 3 28.30 -13.16 -0.82
CA ALA A 3 28.21 -12.07 -1.78
C ALA A 3 27.16 -11.07 -1.28
N ARG A 4 27.59 -9.83 -1.05
CA ARG A 4 26.71 -8.69 -0.81
C ARG A 4 25.73 -8.56 -2.00
N PRO A 5 24.45 -8.20 -1.80
CA PRO A 5 23.51 -8.02 -2.90
C PRO A 5 24.05 -6.99 -3.90
N TRP A 6 23.99 -7.30 -5.20
CA TRP A 6 24.47 -6.36 -6.25
C TRP A 6 23.69 -5.03 -6.25
N THR A 7 22.47 -5.02 -5.71
CA THR A 7 21.64 -3.83 -5.53
C THR A 7 22.26 -2.79 -4.59
N ASP A 8 23.25 -3.19 -3.79
CA ASP A 8 24.00 -2.27 -2.94
C ASP A 8 24.97 -1.38 -3.71
N ASP A 9 25.42 -1.84 -4.87
CA ASP A 9 26.34 -1.11 -5.75
C ASP A 9 25.59 -0.08 -6.64
N LEU A 10 24.25 -0.06 -6.59
CA LEU A 10 23.45 0.92 -7.31
C LEU A 10 23.70 2.34 -6.78
N PRO A 11 23.79 3.36 -7.67
CA PRO A 11 23.95 4.76 -7.25
C PRO A 11 22.79 5.21 -6.37
N LYS A 12 23.08 5.57 -5.12
CA LYS A 12 22.05 5.88 -4.11
C LYS A 12 21.46 7.28 -4.34
N CYS A 13 20.13 7.39 -4.25
CA CYS A 13 19.45 8.69 -4.28
C CYS A 13 19.75 9.48 -2.99
N LYS A 14 20.36 10.66 -3.13
CA LYS A 14 20.77 11.50 -1.98
C LYS A 14 19.60 12.03 -1.15
N ASN A 15 18.44 12.21 -1.79
CA ASN A 15 17.24 12.74 -1.15
C ASN A 15 16.35 11.63 -0.59
N SER A 16 16.97 10.50 -0.19
CA SER A 16 16.28 9.37 0.43
C SER A 16 16.98 8.95 1.73
N CYS A 17 16.20 8.54 2.71
CA CYS A 17 16.70 7.87 3.91
C CYS A 17 15.94 6.56 4.14
N VAL A 18 16.65 5.57 4.68
CA VAL A 18 16.17 4.18 4.76
C VAL A 18 16.61 3.56 6.07
N ALA A 19 15.71 2.81 6.69
CA ALA A 19 16.02 1.89 7.77
C ALA A 19 15.26 0.58 7.54
N SER A 20 15.95 -0.54 7.71
CA SER A 20 15.41 -1.90 7.51
C SER A 20 16.07 -2.85 8.49
N TYR A 21 15.29 -3.51 9.35
CA TYR A 21 15.80 -4.51 10.25
C TYR A 21 14.69 -5.47 10.73
N PHE A 22 15.11 -6.55 11.39
CA PHE A 22 14.21 -7.43 12.13
C PHE A 22 14.20 -7.03 13.60
N SER A 23 13.01 -6.77 14.14
CA SER A 23 12.82 -6.46 15.56
C SER A 23 13.42 -7.57 16.42
N ARG A 24 14.30 -7.17 17.35
CA ARG A 24 15.00 -8.09 18.29
C ARG A 24 14.10 -8.54 19.44
N LEU A 25 12.88 -8.03 19.50
CA LEU A 25 11.92 -8.34 20.54
C LEU A 25 11.44 -9.80 20.41
N GLY A 26 11.16 -10.45 21.55
CA GLY A 26 10.66 -11.84 21.57
C GLY A 26 11.73 -12.94 21.50
N GLY A 27 13.01 -12.62 21.76
CA GLY A 27 14.06 -13.63 21.94
C GLY A 27 14.65 -14.21 20.65
N GLY A 28 14.45 -13.55 19.51
CA GLY A 28 15.08 -13.93 18.24
C GLY A 28 16.58 -13.63 18.25
N ASN A 29 17.40 -14.64 17.96
CA ASN A 29 18.83 -14.48 17.77
C ASN A 29 19.12 -14.18 16.29
N THR A 30 19.00 -12.92 15.86
CA THR A 30 19.38 -12.51 14.51
C THR A 30 20.66 -11.71 14.56
N ASN A 31 21.79 -12.42 14.46
CA ASN A 31 23.06 -11.86 14.02
C ASN A 31 22.99 -11.62 12.50
N THR A 32 22.31 -10.58 12.03
CA THR A 32 22.41 -10.16 10.63
C THR A 32 22.27 -8.65 10.52
N ASN A 33 23.41 -7.95 10.46
CA ASN A 33 23.47 -6.53 10.10
C ASN A 33 23.12 -6.28 8.60
N ASP A 34 22.73 -7.32 7.85
CA ASP A 34 22.75 -7.33 6.37
C ASP A 34 21.43 -7.79 5.70
N ASP A 35 20.31 -7.91 6.43
CA ASP A 35 19.02 -8.29 5.83
C ASP A 35 18.20 -7.05 5.41
N TYR A 36 18.79 -6.19 4.57
CA TYR A 36 18.08 -5.08 3.94
C TYR A 36 17.14 -5.61 2.86
N LEU A 37 15.84 -5.64 3.14
CA LEU A 37 14.79 -6.01 2.16
C LEU A 37 14.19 -4.76 1.53
N CYS A 38 15.07 -3.90 1.04
CA CYS A 38 14.75 -2.68 0.34
C CYS A 38 15.89 -2.30 -0.60
N PHE A 39 15.57 -1.57 -1.66
CA PHE A 39 16.58 -0.91 -2.47
C PHE A 39 16.12 0.50 -2.84
N TYR A 40 17.09 1.36 -3.14
CA TYR A 40 16.84 2.71 -3.62
C TYR A 40 18.00 3.15 -4.49
N CYS A 41 17.70 3.72 -5.64
CA CYS A 41 18.70 4.23 -6.55
C CYS A 41 18.20 5.42 -7.35
N GLN A 42 19.15 6.16 -7.93
CA GLN A 42 18.91 7.19 -8.92
C GLN A 42 19.94 7.02 -10.02
N THR A 43 19.47 6.75 -11.23
CA THR A 43 20.32 6.64 -12.42
C THR A 43 20.68 8.04 -12.95
N GLU A 44 21.61 8.10 -13.91
CA GLU A 44 22.07 9.36 -14.51
C GLU A 44 20.94 10.14 -15.20
N ASP A 45 19.95 9.45 -15.77
CA ASP A 45 18.80 10.05 -16.47
C ASP A 45 17.69 10.53 -15.51
N ASN A 46 18.02 10.81 -14.24
CA ASN A 46 17.08 11.18 -13.17
C ASN A 46 15.95 10.16 -12.92
N PHE A 47 16.05 8.95 -13.46
CA PHE A 47 15.14 7.87 -13.14
C PHE A 47 15.50 7.34 -11.74
N SER A 48 14.59 7.55 -10.79
CA SER A 48 14.76 7.13 -9.39
C SER A 48 13.82 5.98 -9.08
N LEU A 49 14.35 4.92 -8.47
CA LEU A 49 13.61 3.72 -8.17
C LEU A 49 13.77 3.35 -6.69
N TYR A 50 12.66 3.01 -6.05
CA TYR A 50 12.57 2.70 -4.64
C TYR A 50 11.74 1.42 -4.46
N GLY A 51 12.17 0.52 -3.58
CA GLY A 51 11.44 -0.71 -3.30
C GLY A 51 11.54 -1.13 -1.83
N VAL A 52 10.43 -1.58 -1.27
CA VAL A 52 10.34 -2.19 0.06
C VAL A 52 9.65 -3.55 -0.06
N PHE A 53 10.25 -4.57 0.55
CA PHE A 53 9.87 -5.98 0.43
C PHE A 53 9.60 -6.54 1.83
N GLU A 54 8.36 -6.94 2.09
CA GLU A 54 7.97 -7.60 3.34
C GLU A 54 8.03 -9.12 3.13
N PRO A 55 8.93 -9.85 3.83
CA PRO A 55 9.14 -11.28 3.60
C PRO A 55 8.05 -12.13 4.23
N HIS A 56 7.64 -13.18 3.52
CA HIS A 56 6.66 -14.16 3.99
C HIS A 56 7.35 -15.52 4.09
N ASN A 57 7.26 -16.18 5.25
CA ASN A 57 7.70 -17.57 5.47
C ASN A 57 9.12 -17.92 5.00
N GLY A 58 10.05 -16.95 4.96
CA GLY A 58 11.44 -17.17 4.58
C GLY A 58 12.08 -15.93 3.96
N LEU A 59 13.39 -15.75 4.16
CA LEU A 59 14.13 -14.58 3.67
C LEU A 59 14.68 -14.79 2.26
N ASP A 60 15.05 -16.01 1.91
CA ASP A 60 15.74 -16.30 0.64
C ASP A 60 14.88 -15.93 -0.57
N ALA A 61 13.58 -16.27 -0.52
CA ALA A 61 12.61 -15.87 -1.54
C ALA A 61 12.49 -14.35 -1.66
N ALA A 62 12.37 -13.63 -0.54
CA ALA A 62 12.27 -12.17 -0.55
C ALA A 62 13.55 -11.50 -1.09
N ARG A 63 14.74 -12.00 -0.73
CA ARG A 63 16.03 -11.50 -1.26
C ARG A 63 16.16 -11.76 -2.77
N PHE A 64 15.72 -12.93 -3.24
CA PHE A 64 15.69 -13.25 -4.67
C PHE A 64 14.74 -12.31 -5.42
N ILE A 65 13.51 -12.15 -4.92
CA ILE A 65 12.49 -11.25 -5.49
C ILE A 65 13.01 -9.82 -5.56
N MET A 66 13.63 -9.31 -4.49
CA MET A 66 14.19 -7.96 -4.44
C MET A 66 15.26 -7.74 -5.52
N GLN A 67 16.24 -8.64 -5.59
CA GLN A 67 17.33 -8.52 -6.56
C GLN A 67 16.83 -8.66 -8.00
N ARG A 68 15.89 -9.58 -8.26
CA ARG A 68 15.32 -9.76 -9.60
C ARG A 68 14.46 -8.56 -9.98
N MET A 69 13.66 -8.03 -9.07
CA MET A 69 12.81 -6.85 -9.32
C MET A 69 13.64 -5.63 -9.71
N ALA A 70 14.74 -5.37 -9.01
CA ALA A 70 15.66 -4.30 -9.38
C ALA A 70 16.22 -4.51 -10.80
N ALA A 71 16.60 -5.73 -11.16
CA ALA A 71 17.15 -6.05 -12.48
C ALA A 71 16.13 -5.85 -13.60
N GLU A 72 14.91 -6.36 -13.46
CA GLU A 72 13.85 -6.25 -14.47
C GLU A 72 13.42 -4.80 -14.73
N ILE A 73 13.45 -3.95 -13.71
CA ILE A 73 13.06 -2.55 -13.87
C ILE A 73 14.23 -1.71 -14.39
N LEU A 74 15.49 -1.99 -13.99
CA LEU A 74 16.64 -1.16 -14.36
C LEU A 74 17.34 -1.59 -15.66
N PHE A 75 17.21 -2.85 -16.09
CA PHE A 75 17.97 -3.38 -17.23
C PHE A 75 17.07 -3.97 -18.32
N PRO A 76 17.24 -3.57 -19.60
CA PRO A 76 18.09 -2.47 -20.06
C PRO A 76 17.62 -1.11 -19.51
N PRO A 77 18.47 -0.07 -19.44
CA PRO A 77 18.05 1.24 -18.92
C PRO A 77 16.73 1.72 -19.52
N PRO A 78 15.87 2.36 -18.73
CA PRO A 78 14.56 2.79 -19.20
C PRO A 78 14.70 3.82 -20.33
N SER A 79 14.34 3.43 -21.55
CA SER A 79 14.12 4.34 -22.68
C SER A 79 12.68 4.83 -22.80
N ALA A 80 11.83 4.46 -21.82
CA ALA A 80 10.40 4.70 -21.84
C ALA A 80 10.12 6.20 -21.77
N ASN A 81 9.46 6.72 -22.79
CA ASN A 81 9.11 8.14 -22.90
C ASN A 81 7.65 8.40 -22.51
N THR A 82 6.81 7.36 -22.52
CA THR A 82 5.37 7.50 -22.27
C THR A 82 4.94 6.88 -20.94
N ASP A 83 3.84 7.40 -20.39
CA ASP A 83 3.29 6.91 -19.14
C ASP A 83 2.79 5.46 -19.24
N GLU A 84 2.35 5.03 -20.43
CA GLU A 84 1.95 3.63 -20.68
C GLU A 84 3.16 2.69 -20.71
N GLU A 85 4.25 3.07 -21.37
CA GLU A 85 5.48 2.26 -21.39
C GLU A 85 6.03 2.03 -19.98
N ILE A 86 5.96 3.05 -19.11
CA ILE A 86 6.36 2.93 -17.70
C ILE A 86 5.44 1.95 -16.96
N ARG A 87 4.11 2.08 -17.14
CA ARG A 87 3.13 1.17 -16.51
C ARG A 87 3.32 -0.27 -16.98
N GLU A 88 3.55 -0.46 -18.28
CA GLU A 88 3.76 -1.78 -18.86
C GLU A 88 5.09 -2.39 -18.43
N ARG A 89 6.15 -1.58 -18.30
CA ARG A 89 7.43 -2.02 -17.74
C ARG A 89 7.29 -2.48 -16.30
N LEU A 90 6.58 -1.72 -15.45
CA LEU A 90 6.30 -2.13 -14.08
C LEU A 90 5.48 -3.43 -14.04
N ARG A 91 4.44 -3.56 -14.86
CA ARG A 91 3.64 -4.79 -14.96
C ARG A 91 4.50 -5.99 -15.36
N ASN A 92 5.30 -5.85 -16.41
CA ASN A 92 6.17 -6.91 -16.90
C ASN A 92 7.25 -7.31 -15.89
N ALA A 93 7.77 -6.37 -15.10
CA ALA A 93 8.72 -6.69 -14.05
C ALA A 93 8.13 -7.67 -13.02
N PHE A 94 6.89 -7.45 -12.55
CA PHE A 94 6.24 -8.38 -11.62
C PHE A 94 5.99 -9.76 -12.25
N ILE A 95 5.56 -9.80 -13.51
CA ILE A 95 5.35 -11.06 -14.26
C ILE A 95 6.67 -11.82 -14.40
N SER A 96 7.74 -11.15 -14.82
CA SER A 96 9.07 -11.74 -15.00
C SER A 96 9.65 -12.24 -13.69
N VAL A 97 9.50 -11.48 -12.59
CA VAL A 97 9.98 -11.89 -11.26
C VAL A 97 9.25 -13.13 -10.76
N GLU A 98 7.92 -13.18 -10.92
CA GLU A 98 7.14 -14.36 -10.52
C GLU A 98 7.55 -15.59 -11.33
N LYS A 99 7.73 -15.45 -12.64
CA LYS A 99 8.20 -16.53 -13.51
C LYS A 99 9.60 -17.01 -13.11
N ALA A 100 10.52 -16.07 -12.88
CA ALA A 100 11.88 -16.38 -12.45
C ALA A 100 11.92 -17.07 -11.07
N TYR A 101 10.99 -16.74 -10.17
CA TYR A 101 10.83 -17.47 -8.91
C TYR A 101 10.46 -18.93 -9.17
N ILE A 102 9.45 -19.19 -10.00
CA ILE A 102 9.03 -20.57 -10.31
C ILE A 102 10.18 -21.35 -10.95
N GLU A 103 10.90 -20.76 -11.90
CA GLU A 103 12.07 -21.36 -12.53
C GLU A 103 13.19 -21.67 -11.52
N ASN A 104 13.44 -20.77 -10.56
CA ASN A 104 14.44 -20.96 -9.51
C ASN A 104 14.10 -22.12 -8.56
N TYR A 105 12.81 -22.42 -8.36
CA TYR A 105 12.33 -23.49 -7.49
C TYR A 105 11.84 -24.74 -8.24
N ASP A 106 11.97 -24.79 -9.58
CA ASP A 106 11.43 -25.86 -10.44
C ASP A 106 11.90 -27.25 -10.02
N GLY A 107 13.19 -27.39 -9.72
CA GLY A 107 13.76 -28.66 -9.23
C GLY A 107 13.11 -29.14 -7.92
N MET A 108 12.82 -28.22 -6.99
CA MET A 108 12.15 -28.55 -5.73
C MET A 108 10.67 -28.91 -5.94
N ILE A 109 10.00 -28.22 -6.87
CA ILE A 109 8.62 -28.51 -7.26
C ILE A 109 8.52 -29.91 -7.87
N ALA A 110 9.45 -30.27 -8.77
CA ALA A 110 9.54 -31.59 -9.39
C ALA A 110 9.82 -32.68 -8.34
N GLU A 111 10.80 -32.46 -7.46
CA GLU A 111 11.13 -33.41 -6.38
C GLU A 111 9.91 -33.65 -5.47
N ARG A 112 9.27 -32.57 -5.02
CA ARG A 112 8.06 -32.65 -4.17
C ARG A 112 6.95 -33.45 -4.85
N THR A 113 6.70 -33.20 -6.13
CA THR A 113 5.66 -33.89 -6.90
C THR A 113 5.94 -35.38 -6.99
N SER A 114 7.20 -35.76 -7.23
CA SER A 114 7.64 -37.16 -7.24
C SER A 114 7.46 -37.84 -5.88
N LEU A 115 7.90 -37.20 -4.79
CA LEU A 115 7.75 -37.71 -3.43
C LEU A 115 6.27 -37.85 -3.04
N GLN A 116 5.42 -36.90 -3.43
CA GLN A 116 3.98 -36.95 -3.16
C GLN A 116 3.31 -38.10 -3.93
N TYR A 117 3.69 -38.34 -5.18
CA TYR A 117 3.20 -39.49 -5.95
C TYR A 117 3.60 -40.82 -5.30
N GLN A 118 4.84 -40.94 -4.84
CA GLN A 118 5.30 -42.14 -4.11
C GLN A 118 4.44 -42.40 -2.87
N LEU A 119 4.12 -41.38 -2.07
CA LEU A 119 3.25 -41.54 -0.90
C LEU A 119 1.82 -41.98 -1.25
N GLN A 120 1.27 -41.52 -2.39
CA GLN A 120 -0.07 -41.92 -2.84
C GLN A 120 -0.16 -43.39 -3.23
N THR A 121 0.96 -44.03 -3.57
CA THR A 121 1.02 -45.46 -3.90
C THR A 121 1.12 -46.38 -2.67
N LEU A 122 1.28 -45.81 -1.48
CA LEU A 122 1.47 -46.55 -0.23
C LEU A 122 0.19 -46.61 0.61
N ASN A 123 0.05 -47.67 1.40
CA ASN A 123 -1.03 -47.78 2.38
C ASN A 123 -0.78 -46.84 3.58
N GLU A 124 -1.83 -46.44 4.31
CA GLU A 124 -1.74 -45.47 5.43
C GLU A 124 -0.67 -45.84 6.48
N THR A 125 -0.55 -47.13 6.84
CA THR A 125 0.48 -47.62 7.77
C THR A 125 1.90 -47.49 7.22
N GLN A 126 2.08 -47.63 5.92
CA GLN A 126 3.38 -47.48 5.24
C GLN A 126 3.74 -45.99 5.07
N VAL A 127 2.75 -45.11 4.88
CA VAL A 127 2.96 -43.66 4.83
C VAL A 127 3.52 -43.16 6.16
N SER A 128 2.94 -43.56 7.29
CA SER A 128 3.44 -43.16 8.61
C SER A 128 4.84 -43.69 8.93
N GLN A 129 5.26 -44.78 8.30
CA GLN A 129 6.60 -45.35 8.47
C GLN A 129 7.66 -44.68 7.58
N ASN A 130 7.27 -43.95 6.54
CA ASN A 130 8.18 -43.27 5.62
C ASN A 130 8.57 -41.86 6.12
N TYR A 131 9.14 -41.82 7.33
CA TYR A 131 9.56 -40.57 7.98
C TYR A 131 10.50 -39.72 7.12
N ASN A 132 11.41 -40.34 6.37
CA ASN A 132 12.38 -39.61 5.53
C ASN A 132 11.69 -38.83 4.40
N ILE A 133 10.68 -39.43 3.75
CA ILE A 133 9.91 -38.77 2.68
C ILE A 133 9.10 -37.61 3.27
N LEU A 134 8.45 -37.83 4.41
CA LEU A 134 7.67 -36.79 5.09
C LEU A 134 8.55 -35.63 5.57
N ALA A 135 9.73 -35.92 6.11
CA ALA A 135 10.70 -34.91 6.54
C ALA A 135 11.19 -34.08 5.35
N ARG A 136 11.51 -34.73 4.21
CA ARG A 136 11.95 -34.05 2.99
C ARG A 136 10.84 -33.20 2.37
N LEU A 137 9.61 -33.70 2.31
CA LEU A 137 8.45 -32.92 1.86
C LEU A 137 8.26 -31.66 2.70
N LYS A 138 8.36 -31.79 4.04
CA LYS A 138 8.25 -30.65 4.96
C LYS A 138 9.35 -29.63 4.73
N GLU A 139 10.58 -30.06 4.50
CA GLU A 139 11.71 -29.19 4.17
C GLU A 139 11.45 -28.42 2.86
N ILE A 140 11.00 -29.12 1.81
CA ILE A 140 10.65 -28.48 0.54
C ILE A 140 9.50 -27.48 0.72
N ASP A 141 8.45 -27.85 1.46
CA ASP A 141 7.32 -26.96 1.74
C ASP A 141 7.75 -25.67 2.44
N VAL A 142 8.73 -25.73 3.35
CA VAL A 142 9.28 -24.51 3.99
C VAL A 142 9.85 -23.57 2.94
N HIS A 143 10.66 -24.06 1.99
CA HIS A 143 11.23 -23.23 0.94
C HIS A 143 10.17 -22.70 -0.04
N LEU A 144 9.22 -23.55 -0.47
CA LEU A 144 8.15 -23.17 -1.40
C LEU A 144 7.09 -22.26 -0.76
N SER A 145 7.04 -22.18 0.57
CA SER A 145 6.19 -21.25 1.30
C SER A 145 6.71 -19.80 1.28
N GLY A 146 7.98 -19.62 0.93
CA GLY A 146 8.68 -18.33 0.94
C GLY A 146 8.18 -17.39 -0.16
N GLY A 147 7.89 -16.14 0.18
CA GLY A 147 7.45 -15.11 -0.76
C GLY A 147 7.65 -13.70 -0.21
N ALA A 148 7.07 -12.69 -0.87
CA ALA A 148 7.08 -11.32 -0.38
C ALA A 148 5.87 -10.49 -0.83
N ALA A 149 5.42 -9.59 0.04
CA ALA A 149 4.66 -8.41 -0.34
C ALA A 149 5.62 -7.29 -0.75
N VAL A 150 5.29 -6.54 -1.80
CA VAL A 150 6.24 -5.65 -2.49
C VAL A 150 5.56 -4.35 -2.85
N VAL A 151 6.21 -3.24 -2.55
CA VAL A 151 5.85 -1.90 -3.07
C VAL A 151 7.06 -1.30 -3.76
N ILE A 152 6.83 -0.83 -4.98
CA ILE A 152 7.81 -0.16 -5.84
C ILE A 152 7.31 1.23 -6.14
N ALA A 153 8.17 2.24 -5.98
CA ALA A 153 7.94 3.58 -6.47
C ALA A 153 9.00 3.97 -7.49
N LEU A 154 8.54 4.53 -8.61
CA LEU A 154 9.35 4.99 -9.71
C LEU A 154 9.07 6.48 -9.91
N VAL A 155 10.12 7.30 -9.84
CA VAL A 155 10.06 8.72 -10.11
C VAL A 155 10.87 9.01 -11.38
N HIS A 156 10.19 9.52 -12.40
CA HIS A 156 10.81 9.89 -13.67
C HIS A 156 10.09 11.11 -14.25
N ALA A 157 10.84 12.07 -14.79
CA ALA A 157 10.29 13.29 -15.39
C ALA A 157 9.24 14.00 -14.50
N ASN A 158 9.50 14.09 -13.19
CA ASN A 158 8.60 14.69 -12.20
C ASN A 158 7.22 14.01 -12.07
N LYS A 159 7.11 12.75 -12.52
CA LYS A 159 5.94 11.89 -12.34
C LYS A 159 6.31 10.72 -11.43
N LEU A 160 5.40 10.38 -10.53
CA LEU A 160 5.48 9.24 -9.63
C LEU A 160 4.52 8.14 -10.09
N PHE A 161 5.06 6.92 -10.20
CA PHE A 161 4.30 5.69 -10.41
C PHE A 161 4.55 4.77 -9.21
N VAL A 162 3.51 4.11 -8.74
CA VAL A 162 3.59 3.14 -7.64
C VAL A 162 3.01 1.82 -8.12
N ALA A 163 3.74 0.72 -7.97
CA ALA A 163 3.28 -0.63 -8.26
C ALA A 163 3.42 -1.50 -7.02
N HIS A 164 2.41 -2.28 -6.67
CA HIS A 164 2.47 -3.09 -5.44
C HIS A 164 1.65 -4.38 -5.49
N VAL A 165 2.04 -5.33 -4.63
CA VAL A 165 1.30 -6.56 -4.27
C VAL A 165 1.41 -6.80 -2.76
N GLY A 166 0.33 -7.25 -2.14
CA GLY A 166 0.29 -7.52 -0.70
C GLY A 166 -0.06 -6.28 0.14
N ASP A 167 0.48 -6.22 1.35
CA ASP A 167 0.12 -5.24 2.39
C ASP A 167 1.25 -4.24 2.71
N THR A 168 2.24 -4.11 1.84
CA THR A 168 3.18 -2.97 1.89
C THR A 168 2.50 -1.69 1.42
N ARG A 169 2.85 -0.54 2.00
CA ARG A 169 2.16 0.73 1.73
C ARG A 169 3.06 1.80 1.12
N ALA A 170 2.50 2.59 0.21
CA ALA A 170 3.05 3.87 -0.21
C ALA A 170 2.16 5.03 0.26
N LEU A 171 2.75 6.01 0.94
CA LEU A 171 2.06 7.23 1.41
C LEU A 171 2.71 8.46 0.78
N LEU A 172 1.91 9.33 0.18
CA LEU A 172 2.35 10.64 -0.28
C LEU A 172 1.86 11.72 0.67
N CYS A 173 2.81 12.43 1.27
CA CYS A 173 2.52 13.57 2.13
C CYS A 173 2.62 14.86 1.31
N ARG A 174 1.51 15.61 1.24
CA ARG A 174 1.39 16.87 0.48
C ARG A 174 0.77 17.96 1.35
N THR A 175 1.11 19.22 1.14
CA THR A 175 0.41 20.33 1.81
C THR A 175 -0.76 20.80 0.96
N ASP A 176 -1.91 21.04 1.59
CA ASP A 176 -3.01 21.74 0.92
C ASP A 176 -2.78 23.26 0.88
N ASP A 177 -3.72 24.00 0.28
CA ASP A 177 -3.65 25.46 0.14
C ASP A 177 -3.59 26.20 1.49
N ASN A 178 -4.02 25.56 2.58
CA ASN A 178 -3.94 26.10 3.94
C ASN A 178 -2.61 25.75 4.64
N ALA A 179 -1.62 25.26 3.87
CA ALA A 179 -0.33 24.76 4.36
C ALA A 179 -0.46 23.61 5.37
N VAL A 180 -1.56 22.85 5.32
CA VAL A 180 -1.80 21.70 6.19
C VAL A 180 -1.32 20.43 5.50
N LEU A 181 -0.46 19.68 6.18
CA LEU A 181 0.06 18.41 5.65
C LEU A 181 -1.03 17.33 5.62
N ARG A 182 -1.41 16.88 4.42
CA ARG A 182 -2.30 15.74 4.17
C ARG A 182 -1.50 14.49 3.85
N VAL A 183 -1.99 13.36 4.35
CA VAL A 183 -1.39 12.03 4.09
C VAL A 183 -2.34 11.27 3.19
N VAL A 184 -1.87 10.91 2.00
CA VAL A 184 -2.64 10.14 1.02
C VAL A 184 -2.00 8.78 0.87
N GLN A 185 -2.72 7.71 1.18
CA GLN A 185 -2.28 6.34 0.89
C GLN A 185 -2.50 6.07 -0.61
N LEU A 186 -1.42 5.75 -1.33
CA LEU A 186 -1.43 5.50 -2.78
C LEU A 186 -1.72 4.05 -3.14
N THR A 187 -1.48 3.12 -2.21
CA THR A 187 -1.71 1.68 -2.37
C THR A 187 -2.97 1.24 -1.62
N VAL A 188 -3.56 0.10 -1.96
CA VAL A 188 -4.69 -0.47 -1.21
C VAL A 188 -4.28 -1.85 -0.70
N ASP A 189 -4.38 -2.07 0.61
CA ASP A 189 -3.93 -3.32 1.21
C ASP A 189 -4.66 -4.54 0.57
N HIS A 190 -3.89 -5.45 -0.02
CA HIS A 190 -4.41 -6.71 -0.56
C HIS A 190 -4.61 -7.71 0.59
N SER A 191 -5.75 -7.62 1.26
CA SER A 191 -6.07 -8.41 2.46
C SER A 191 -7.53 -8.86 2.47
N LEU A 192 -7.89 -9.73 3.40
CA LEU A 192 -9.28 -10.18 3.61
C LEU A 192 -10.21 -9.09 4.18
N ASN A 193 -9.68 -7.92 4.54
CA ASN A 193 -10.49 -6.75 4.92
C ASN A 193 -10.85 -5.87 3.71
N ASN A 194 -10.28 -6.16 2.54
CA ASN A 194 -10.55 -5.41 1.31
C ASN A 194 -11.73 -6.05 0.57
N GLU A 195 -12.80 -5.28 0.38
CA GLU A 195 -14.03 -5.73 -0.27
C GLU A 195 -13.83 -6.14 -1.73
N ASP A 196 -12.95 -5.47 -2.46
CA ASP A 196 -12.65 -5.81 -3.86
C ASP A 196 -11.91 -7.16 -3.95
N GLU A 197 -10.99 -7.44 -3.01
CA GLU A 197 -10.31 -8.73 -2.92
C GLU A 197 -11.25 -9.85 -2.44
N LEU A 198 -12.16 -9.57 -1.50
CA LEU A 198 -13.18 -10.53 -1.10
C LEU A 198 -14.11 -10.88 -2.27
N LEU A 199 -14.54 -9.88 -3.05
CA LEU A 199 -15.35 -10.10 -4.25
C LEU A 199 -14.59 -10.94 -5.28
N ARG A 200 -13.30 -10.63 -5.51
CA ARG A 200 -12.44 -11.45 -6.40
C ARG A 200 -12.37 -12.90 -5.93
N LEU A 201 -12.14 -13.14 -4.64
CA LEU A 201 -12.09 -14.50 -4.07
C LEU A 201 -13.45 -15.20 -4.15
N GLN A 202 -14.56 -14.47 -4.00
CA GLN A 202 -15.92 -14.99 -4.18
C GLN A 202 -16.16 -15.48 -5.61
N GLN A 203 -15.70 -14.72 -6.61
CA GLN A 203 -15.80 -15.09 -8.02
C GLN A 203 -15.01 -16.37 -8.35
N LEU A 204 -14.01 -16.71 -7.54
CA LEU A 204 -13.30 -17.99 -7.62
C LEU A 204 -14.05 -19.16 -6.96
N GLY A 205 -15.21 -18.91 -6.34
CA GLY A 205 -16.00 -19.93 -5.64
C GLY A 205 -15.65 -20.10 -4.15
N LEU A 206 -14.91 -19.16 -3.56
CA LEU A 206 -14.61 -19.19 -2.13
C LEU A 206 -15.73 -18.56 -1.29
N ASP A 207 -15.92 -19.10 -0.09
CA ASP A 207 -16.92 -18.63 0.86
C ASP A 207 -16.42 -17.40 1.63
N VAL A 208 -16.91 -16.23 1.22
CA VAL A 208 -16.56 -14.93 1.81
C VAL A 208 -16.87 -14.86 3.31
N ASN A 209 -17.94 -15.52 3.78
CA ASN A 209 -18.31 -15.47 5.20
C ASN A 209 -17.29 -16.22 6.06
N LYS A 210 -16.72 -17.31 5.56
CA LYS A 210 -15.61 -18.00 6.22
C LYS A 210 -14.32 -17.19 6.14
N LEU A 211 -14.06 -16.57 5.00
CA LEU A 211 -12.85 -15.77 4.79
C LEU A 211 -12.81 -14.51 5.67
N ARG A 212 -13.93 -13.81 5.89
CA ARG A 212 -14.00 -12.64 6.79
C ARG A 212 -13.62 -12.96 8.24
N ASN A 213 -13.91 -14.19 8.67
CA ASN A 213 -13.55 -14.67 10.00
C ASN A 213 -12.16 -15.32 10.05
N SER A 214 -11.48 -15.44 8.89
CA SER A 214 -10.14 -15.99 8.79
C SER A 214 -9.11 -14.89 8.87
N GLN A 215 -8.04 -15.14 9.63
CA GLN A 215 -6.86 -14.28 9.62
C GLN A 215 -5.92 -14.62 8.44
N TYR A 216 -6.00 -15.85 7.90
CA TYR A 216 -5.05 -16.36 6.92
C TYR A 216 -5.77 -16.91 5.68
N LEU A 217 -5.17 -16.65 4.52
CA LEU A 217 -5.47 -17.27 3.25
C LEU A 217 -4.36 -18.30 2.95
N GLY A 218 -4.62 -19.57 3.26
CA GLY A 218 -3.57 -20.60 3.25
C GLY A 218 -2.56 -20.38 4.38
N ASN A 219 -1.33 -20.00 4.04
CA ASN A 219 -0.21 -19.79 4.97
C ASN A 219 0.21 -18.31 5.12
N GLN A 220 -0.60 -17.35 4.66
CA GLN A 220 -0.28 -15.91 4.71
C GLN A 220 -1.51 -15.05 4.96
N THR A 221 -1.32 -13.79 5.34
CA THR A 221 -2.43 -12.84 5.62
C THR A 221 -2.88 -12.05 4.39
N GLY A 222 -2.00 -11.90 3.39
CA GLY A 222 -2.29 -11.17 2.16
C GLY A 222 -2.99 -12.02 1.10
N THR A 223 -3.74 -11.37 0.22
CA THR A 223 -4.43 -12.01 -0.91
C THR A 223 -3.64 -11.96 -2.21
N ARG A 224 -2.53 -11.21 -2.23
CA ARG A 224 -1.57 -11.11 -3.33
C ARG A 224 -0.14 -11.11 -2.79
N CYS A 225 0.79 -11.77 -3.49
CA CYS A 225 2.22 -11.76 -3.16
C CYS A 225 3.04 -12.24 -4.36
N LEU A 226 4.35 -11.95 -4.36
CA LEU A 226 5.32 -12.63 -5.22
C LEU A 226 5.85 -13.90 -4.53
N GLY A 227 6.09 -14.96 -5.29
CA GLY A 227 6.51 -16.27 -4.75
C GLY A 227 5.41 -16.99 -3.96
N ASN A 228 5.79 -17.77 -2.94
CA ASN A 228 4.89 -18.62 -2.17
C ASN A 228 4.06 -19.56 -3.06
N TYR A 229 4.75 -20.52 -3.67
CA TYR A 229 4.15 -21.50 -4.58
C TYR A 229 3.04 -22.34 -3.90
N LEU A 230 3.10 -22.49 -2.57
CA LEU A 230 2.11 -23.28 -1.82
C LEU A 230 0.67 -22.77 -2.01
N VAL A 231 0.45 -21.46 -1.96
CA VAL A 231 -0.89 -20.84 -2.12
C VAL A 231 -1.23 -20.47 -3.56
N LYS A 232 -0.31 -20.75 -4.48
CA LYS A 232 -0.45 -20.64 -5.94
C LYS A 232 -0.56 -22.04 -6.51
N GLY A 233 0.46 -22.60 -7.17
CA GLY A 233 0.39 -23.91 -7.83
C GLY A 233 -0.04 -25.10 -6.95
N LEU A 234 0.04 -25.01 -5.62
CA LEU A 234 -0.40 -26.07 -4.69
C LEU A 234 -1.58 -25.69 -3.80
N TYR A 235 -2.33 -24.64 -4.13
CA TYR A 235 -3.44 -24.13 -3.32
C TYR A 235 -4.50 -25.19 -2.96
N LYS A 236 -4.68 -26.21 -3.80
CA LYS A 236 -5.59 -27.33 -3.57
C LYS A 236 -5.26 -28.14 -2.31
N ALA A 237 -4.02 -28.08 -1.82
CA ALA A 237 -3.62 -28.71 -0.57
C ALA A 237 -4.17 -28.01 0.69
N PHE A 238 -4.64 -26.76 0.58
CA PHE A 238 -5.21 -26.01 1.69
C PHE A 238 -6.74 -26.13 1.70
N PRO A 239 -7.35 -26.77 2.73
CA PRO A 239 -8.80 -26.96 2.78
C PRO A 239 -9.63 -25.68 2.71
N THR A 240 -9.08 -24.56 3.19
CA THR A 240 -9.76 -23.25 3.21
C THR A 240 -9.88 -22.60 1.84
N ILE A 241 -9.00 -22.95 0.89
CA ILE A 241 -8.92 -22.32 -0.44
C ILE A 241 -8.97 -23.33 -1.59
N SER A 242 -9.06 -24.63 -1.30
CA SER A 242 -9.08 -25.71 -2.32
C SER A 242 -10.28 -25.64 -3.25
N ALA A 243 -11.39 -25.05 -2.81
CA ALA A 243 -12.59 -24.85 -3.60
C ALA A 243 -12.42 -23.82 -4.73
N ALA A 244 -11.36 -23.00 -4.71
CA ALA A 244 -11.12 -21.98 -5.74
C ALA A 244 -10.98 -22.62 -7.13
N VAL A 245 -11.55 -22.01 -8.17
CA VAL A 245 -11.46 -22.51 -9.56
C VAL A 245 -10.05 -22.31 -10.14
N THR A 246 -9.40 -21.19 -9.81
CA THR A 246 -8.02 -20.86 -10.18
C THR A 246 -7.23 -20.42 -8.95
N GLU A 247 -5.95 -20.07 -9.13
CA GLU A 247 -5.09 -19.60 -8.04
C GLU A 247 -5.74 -18.44 -7.26
N PRO A 248 -5.99 -18.60 -5.95
CA PRO A 248 -6.65 -17.58 -5.14
C PRO A 248 -5.71 -16.44 -4.76
N VAL A 249 -4.42 -16.74 -4.56
CA VAL A 249 -3.37 -15.75 -4.37
C VAL A 249 -2.73 -15.47 -5.72
N ILE A 250 -2.62 -14.20 -6.10
CA ILE A 250 -2.06 -13.79 -7.40
C ILE A 250 -0.85 -12.86 -7.24
N ALA A 251 0.00 -12.84 -8.26
CA ALA A 251 1.19 -11.97 -8.35
C ALA A 251 0.94 -10.66 -9.14
N ALA A 252 -0.28 -10.45 -9.63
CA ALA A 252 -0.60 -9.29 -10.46
C ALA A 252 -0.56 -7.99 -9.65
N PRO A 253 0.30 -7.02 -10.02
CA PRO A 253 0.41 -5.75 -9.29
C PRO A 253 -0.77 -4.84 -9.57
N GLU A 254 -1.14 -4.06 -8.57
CA GLU A 254 -1.91 -2.84 -8.80
C GLU A 254 -0.93 -1.69 -9.01
N ILE A 255 -1.13 -0.94 -10.10
CA ILE A 255 -0.28 0.17 -10.52
C ILE A 255 -1.08 1.46 -10.46
N HIS A 256 -0.56 2.43 -9.71
CA HIS A 256 -1.14 3.74 -9.50
C HIS A 256 -0.23 4.84 -10.06
N GLY A 257 -0.84 5.87 -10.66
CA GLY A 257 -0.16 6.98 -11.33
C GLY A 257 -0.36 7.00 -12.85
N PRO A 258 0.21 7.98 -13.56
CA PRO A 258 1.18 8.96 -13.07
C PRO A 258 0.59 9.96 -12.07
N ILE A 259 1.34 10.25 -11.00
CA ILE A 259 1.08 11.39 -10.10
C ILE A 259 2.09 12.47 -10.43
N ILE A 260 1.61 13.67 -10.77
CA ILE A 260 2.48 14.83 -10.99
C ILE A 260 3.03 15.29 -9.63
N LEU A 261 4.35 15.41 -9.54
CA LEU A 261 5.05 15.87 -8.34
C LEU A 261 5.19 17.39 -8.36
N ASP A 262 4.16 18.09 -7.92
CA ASP A 262 4.18 19.56 -7.83
C ASP A 262 4.89 20.07 -6.56
N GLU A 263 4.90 21.40 -6.39
CA GLU A 263 5.42 22.07 -5.21
C GLU A 263 4.64 21.77 -3.93
N SER A 264 3.47 21.12 -3.99
CA SER A 264 2.71 20.70 -2.80
C SER A 264 3.25 19.40 -2.21
N CYS A 265 3.90 18.57 -3.02
CA CYS A 265 4.46 17.28 -2.62
C CYS A 265 5.65 17.49 -1.67
N ARG A 266 5.57 16.94 -0.46
CA ARG A 266 6.60 17.10 0.58
C ARG A 266 7.54 15.91 0.62
N PHE A 267 7.01 14.71 0.84
CA PHE A 267 7.79 13.48 0.88
C PHE A 267 6.91 12.26 0.57
N LEU A 268 7.54 11.23 0.02
CA LEU A 268 6.97 9.90 -0.20
C LEU A 268 7.50 8.95 0.89
N VAL A 269 6.63 8.09 1.39
CA VAL A 269 6.94 7.03 2.35
C VAL A 269 6.62 5.68 1.73
N LEU A 270 7.58 4.75 1.70
CA LEU A 270 7.33 3.33 1.48
C LEU A 270 7.58 2.59 2.78
N VAL A 271 6.62 1.76 3.19
CA VAL A 271 6.64 1.15 4.52
C VAL A 271 6.15 -0.29 4.49
N SER A 272 6.84 -1.13 5.27
CA SER A 272 6.51 -2.55 5.43
C SER A 272 5.40 -2.77 6.46
N ALA A 273 4.78 -3.96 6.41
CA ALA A 273 3.62 -4.27 7.23
C ALA A 273 3.95 -4.25 8.73
N GLY A 274 5.14 -4.70 9.11
CA GLY A 274 5.56 -4.70 10.51
C GLY A 274 5.56 -3.32 11.15
N VAL A 275 5.84 -2.24 10.41
CA VAL A 275 5.93 -0.89 10.99
C VAL A 275 4.54 -0.36 11.39
N TYR A 276 3.60 -0.32 10.44
CA TYR A 276 2.30 0.26 10.71
C TYR A 276 1.42 -0.67 11.59
N LYS A 277 1.65 -2.00 11.54
CA LYS A 277 0.99 -2.94 12.46
C LYS A 277 1.42 -2.72 13.92
N ARG A 278 2.69 -2.39 14.17
CA ARG A 278 3.14 -2.04 15.54
C ARG A 278 2.47 -0.78 16.07
N ILE A 279 2.26 0.22 15.21
CA ILE A 279 1.47 1.41 15.56
C ILE A 279 0.01 1.03 15.86
N GLN A 280 -0.61 0.17 15.03
CA GLN A 280 -1.98 -0.30 15.24
C GLN A 280 -2.14 -1.06 16.55
N GLU A 281 -1.20 -1.94 16.88
CA GLU A 281 -1.20 -2.73 18.11
C GLU A 281 -1.03 -1.82 19.35
N ALA A 282 -0.12 -0.84 19.30
CA ALA A 282 0.13 0.05 20.44
C ALA A 282 -0.98 1.11 20.64
N LYS A 283 -1.56 1.65 19.56
CA LYS A 283 -2.50 2.79 19.60
C LYS A 283 -3.96 2.43 19.33
N GLY A 284 -4.25 1.23 18.83
CA GLY A 284 -5.61 0.71 18.64
C GLY A 284 -6.45 1.35 17.52
N SER A 285 -5.88 2.22 16.67
CA SER A 285 -6.62 2.93 15.62
C SER A 285 -6.08 2.68 14.21
N TYR A 286 -6.78 1.83 13.46
CA TYR A 286 -6.44 1.49 12.06
C TYR A 286 -6.57 2.69 11.11
N GLU A 287 -7.63 3.49 11.26
CA GLU A 287 -7.90 4.63 10.38
C GLU A 287 -6.88 5.76 10.55
N GLN A 288 -6.34 5.93 11.77
CA GLN A 288 -5.38 6.98 12.08
C GLN A 288 -3.92 6.54 11.94
N THR A 289 -3.64 5.28 11.64
CA THR A 289 -2.27 4.73 11.62
C THR A 289 -1.35 5.51 10.68
N ASN A 290 -1.79 5.78 9.45
CA ASN A 290 -0.98 6.52 8.47
C ASN A 290 -0.73 7.96 8.90
N LYS A 291 -1.73 8.58 9.56
CA LYS A 291 -1.61 9.92 10.14
C LYS A 291 -0.58 9.94 11.27
N GLN A 292 -0.62 8.93 12.15
CA GLN A 292 0.32 8.77 13.26
C GLN A 292 1.74 8.49 12.77
N LEU A 293 1.90 7.66 11.74
CA LEU A 293 3.22 7.44 11.13
C LEU A 293 3.78 8.74 10.54
N ALA A 294 2.98 9.51 9.79
CA ALA A 294 3.41 10.79 9.25
C ALA A 294 3.73 11.82 10.35
N GLN A 295 3.00 11.81 11.48
CA GLN A 295 3.30 12.61 12.67
C GLN A 295 4.71 12.33 13.18
N ILE A 296 5.01 11.05 13.46
CA ILE A 296 6.30 10.62 13.98
C ILE A 296 7.42 11.01 13.00
N ILE A 297 7.20 10.80 11.70
CA ILE A 297 8.16 11.19 10.65
C ILE A 297 8.44 12.70 10.69
N VAL A 298 7.40 13.54 10.69
CA VAL A 298 7.56 15.01 10.70
C VAL A 298 8.25 15.52 11.96
N GLU A 299 7.97 14.92 13.11
CA GLU A 299 8.69 15.25 14.34
C GLU A 299 10.17 14.88 14.25
N ASN A 300 10.50 13.72 13.68
CA ASN A 300 11.87 13.27 13.50
C ASN A 300 12.64 14.11 12.47
N PHE A 301 11.98 14.62 11.42
CA PHE A 301 12.57 15.60 10.50
C PHE A 301 13.06 16.89 11.20
N ARG A 302 12.47 17.25 12.35
CA ARG A 302 12.87 18.43 13.13
C ARG A 302 13.97 18.14 14.14
N LYS A 303 14.08 16.89 14.59
CA LYS A 303 14.99 16.47 15.67
C LYS A 303 16.34 15.95 15.15
N HIS A 304 16.40 15.43 13.93
CA HIS A 304 17.54 14.66 13.44
C HIS A 304 17.99 15.04 12.03
N ASP A 305 19.24 14.71 11.68
CA ASP A 305 19.72 14.74 10.29
C ASP A 305 18.82 13.86 9.42
N PHE A 306 18.51 14.30 8.19
CA PHE A 306 17.60 13.62 7.29
C PHE A 306 17.97 12.15 7.08
N ARG A 307 19.27 11.83 7.03
CA ARG A 307 19.77 10.46 6.86
C ARG A 307 19.41 9.53 8.01
N MET A 308 19.20 10.06 9.22
CA MET A 308 18.86 9.29 10.42
C MET A 308 17.35 9.20 10.66
N VAL A 309 16.53 9.99 9.96
CA VAL A 309 15.08 10.08 10.21
C VAL A 309 14.40 8.71 10.16
N SER A 310 14.62 7.90 9.12
CA SER A 310 13.99 6.57 9.04
C SER A 310 14.38 5.67 10.22
N GLN A 311 15.65 5.71 10.65
CA GLN A 311 16.13 4.90 11.78
C GLN A 311 15.47 5.36 13.08
N SER A 312 15.50 6.66 13.38
CA SER A 312 14.90 7.22 14.60
C SER A 312 13.39 7.01 14.66
N VAL A 313 12.68 7.09 13.53
CA VAL A 313 11.25 6.78 13.46
C VAL A 313 10.96 5.32 13.82
N LEU A 314 11.74 4.37 13.29
CA LEU A 314 11.56 2.95 13.61
C LEU A 314 11.85 2.66 15.09
N GLU A 315 12.92 3.24 15.63
CA GLU A 315 13.28 3.13 17.05
C GLU A 315 12.18 3.69 17.97
N GLU A 316 11.61 4.85 17.64
CA GLU A 316 10.52 5.46 18.41
C GLU A 316 9.26 4.57 18.41
N ILE A 317 8.88 4.04 17.25
CA ILE A 317 7.74 3.11 17.11
C ILE A 317 7.99 1.83 17.91
N GLU A 318 9.20 1.28 17.83
CA GLU A 318 9.56 0.05 18.54
C GLU A 318 9.56 0.28 20.06
N GLN A 319 10.09 1.40 20.54
CA GLN A 319 10.10 1.76 21.96
C GLN A 319 8.67 1.96 22.52
N GLU A 320 7.81 2.63 21.77
CA GLU A 320 6.40 2.82 22.15
C GLU A 320 5.68 1.46 22.24
N PHE A 321 5.90 0.59 21.26
CA PHE A 321 5.32 -0.75 21.25
C PHE A 321 5.83 -1.62 22.41
N VAL A 322 7.12 -1.59 22.73
CA VAL A 322 7.69 -2.29 23.90
C VAL A 322 7.02 -1.81 25.19
N SER A 323 6.88 -0.50 25.34
CA SER A 323 6.20 0.10 26.50
C SER A 323 4.76 -0.40 26.61
N TYR A 324 4.04 -0.49 25.49
CA TYR A 324 2.71 -1.08 25.42
C TYR A 324 2.69 -2.56 25.83
N CYS A 325 3.62 -3.38 25.32
CA CYS A 325 3.70 -4.80 25.68
C CYS A 325 3.99 -5.00 27.17
N VAL A 326 4.94 -4.26 27.75
CA VAL A 326 5.28 -4.34 29.17
C VAL A 326 4.09 -3.94 30.04
N LYS A 327 3.39 -2.86 29.69
CA LYS A 327 2.22 -2.38 30.43
C LYS A 327 1.07 -3.38 30.43
N ASN A 328 0.91 -4.15 29.35
CA ASN A 328 -0.19 -5.10 29.17
C ASN A 328 0.24 -6.57 29.34
N SER A 329 1.46 -6.83 29.81
CA SER A 329 2.02 -8.19 29.98
C SER A 329 1.92 -9.06 28.71
N LEU A 330 2.13 -8.45 27.55
CA LEU A 330 2.06 -9.13 26.24
C LEU A 330 3.44 -9.63 25.82
N THR A 331 3.47 -10.80 25.17
CA THR A 331 4.68 -11.30 24.51
C THR A 331 4.66 -10.88 23.05
N PRO A 332 5.59 -10.03 22.59
CA PRO A 332 5.61 -9.56 21.22
C PRO A 332 5.98 -10.68 20.25
N LYS A 333 5.45 -10.62 19.03
CA LYS A 333 5.85 -11.55 17.96
C LYS A 333 7.34 -11.36 17.63
N PRO A 334 8.17 -12.41 17.69
CA PRO A 334 9.59 -12.30 17.37
C PRO A 334 9.81 -12.06 15.87
N ASN A 335 10.99 -11.53 15.54
CA ASN A 335 11.47 -11.38 14.15
C ASN A 335 10.47 -10.66 13.24
N THR A 336 9.83 -9.60 13.73
CA THR A 336 8.99 -8.75 12.89
C THR A 336 9.88 -7.88 12.01
N HIS A 337 9.76 -8.00 10.70
CA HIS A 337 10.49 -7.16 9.76
C HIS A 337 9.92 -5.74 9.75
N MET A 338 10.81 -4.75 9.84
CA MET A 338 10.47 -3.33 9.87
C MET A 338 11.33 -2.62 8.85
N SER A 339 10.71 -2.14 7.77
CA SER A 339 11.34 -1.34 6.72
C SER A 339 10.60 -0.03 6.51
N LEU A 340 11.36 1.07 6.49
CA LEU A 340 10.87 2.42 6.22
C LEU A 340 11.83 3.15 5.28
N LEU A 341 11.32 3.54 4.13
CA LEU A 341 12.02 4.35 3.13
C LEU A 341 11.27 5.66 2.96
N ILE A 342 11.99 6.77 3.07
CA ILE A 342 11.44 8.12 2.89
C ILE A 342 12.21 8.80 1.75
N ARG A 343 11.49 9.22 0.71
CA ARG A 343 12.01 10.09 -0.36
C ARG A 343 11.51 11.51 -0.11
N ASN A 344 12.42 12.40 0.28
CA ASN A 344 12.10 13.80 0.49
C ASN A 344 12.02 14.53 -0.86
N PHE A 345 10.92 15.22 -1.16
CA PHE A 345 10.83 16.09 -2.34
C PHE A 345 11.20 17.53 -1.98
N ASN A 346 10.38 18.16 -1.12
CA ASN A 346 10.49 19.58 -0.77
C ASN A 346 10.17 19.83 0.72
N PHE A 347 10.41 18.86 1.60
CA PHE A 347 10.27 19.05 3.04
C PHE A 347 11.58 19.60 3.61
N LEU A 348 11.57 20.87 4.00
CA LEU A 348 12.69 21.53 4.66
C LEU A 348 12.60 21.28 6.17
N PRO A 349 13.71 20.88 6.83
CA PRO A 349 13.80 20.96 8.28
C PRO A 349 13.61 22.42 8.70
N THR A 350 12.73 22.70 9.66
CA THR A 350 12.69 24.01 10.31
C THR A 350 13.96 24.15 11.15
N ASN A 351 15.02 24.69 10.57
CA ASN A 351 16.14 25.21 11.35
C ASN A 351 15.68 26.52 11.97
N GLU A 352 15.54 26.57 13.30
CA GLU A 352 15.24 27.82 14.03
C GLU A 352 16.44 28.78 14.08
N ASP A 353 17.60 28.42 13.51
CA ASP A 353 18.87 29.15 13.63
C ASP A 353 19.31 29.96 12.40
N GLU A 354 18.51 30.05 11.32
CA GLU A 354 18.83 30.99 10.23
C GLU A 354 18.25 32.38 10.52
N ILE A 355 19.09 33.26 11.09
CA ILE A 355 18.88 34.71 11.09
C ILE A 355 18.72 35.15 9.62
N PRO A 356 17.59 35.74 9.22
CA PRO A 356 17.39 36.10 7.82
C PRO A 356 18.33 37.26 7.44
N PRO A 357 19.08 37.17 6.34
CA PRO A 357 19.69 38.36 5.76
C PRO A 357 18.56 39.30 5.31
N THR A 358 18.71 40.56 5.66
CA THR A 358 17.77 41.66 5.42
C THR A 358 17.62 41.96 3.93
N HIS A 359 16.88 41.13 3.19
CA HIS A 359 16.27 41.52 1.92
C HIS A 359 14.88 40.88 1.78
N SER A 360 13.93 41.73 1.38
CA SER A 360 12.50 41.43 1.25
C SER A 360 12.24 40.24 0.33
N VAL A 361 11.94 39.09 0.91
CA VAL A 361 11.33 37.94 0.23
C VAL A 361 10.14 37.49 1.07
N THR A 362 9.03 37.24 0.39
CA THR A 362 7.73 36.77 0.90
C THR A 362 7.87 35.72 2.00
N LYS A 363 7.21 35.96 3.13
CA LYS A 363 7.11 35.05 4.27
C LYS A 363 6.66 33.66 3.80
N ASN A 364 7.57 32.68 3.78
CA ASN A 364 7.19 31.27 3.72
C ASN A 364 6.53 30.91 5.06
N ALA A 365 5.24 30.59 5.01
CA ALA A 365 4.47 30.21 6.19
C ALA A 365 5.05 28.92 6.78
N SER A 366 5.32 28.93 8.09
CA SER A 366 5.65 27.73 8.84
C SER A 366 4.53 26.70 8.68
N VAL A 367 4.86 25.50 8.23
CA VAL A 367 3.90 24.41 7.98
C VAL A 367 3.18 24.08 9.28
N ARG A 368 1.89 24.42 9.37
CA ARG A 368 1.03 24.04 10.50
C ARG A 368 0.54 22.60 10.27
N PHE A 369 0.87 21.74 11.21
CA PHE A 369 0.56 20.31 11.11
C PHE A 369 -0.87 20.01 11.60
N ASN A 370 -1.79 19.67 10.70
CA ASN A 370 -3.12 19.13 11.06
C ASN A 370 -3.65 18.11 10.03
N PRO A 371 -3.12 16.87 9.98
CA PRO A 371 -3.44 15.96 8.90
C PRO A 371 -4.89 15.51 8.90
N ILE A 372 -5.51 15.52 7.72
CA ILE A 372 -6.62 14.61 7.44
C ILE A 372 -6.24 13.59 6.37
N VAL A 373 -6.77 12.37 6.56
CA VAL A 373 -6.60 11.23 5.69
C VAL A 373 -7.68 11.30 4.61
N GLN A 374 -7.29 11.14 3.35
CA GLN A 374 -8.22 10.93 2.25
C GLN A 374 -8.02 9.51 1.72
N SER A 375 -9.03 8.66 1.86
CA SER A 375 -9.16 7.42 1.12
C SER A 375 -10.03 7.69 -0.11
N LYS A 376 -9.60 7.28 -1.31
CA LYS A 376 -10.46 7.32 -2.51
C LYS A 376 -11.24 6.00 -2.61
N SER A 377 -12.56 6.09 -2.70
CA SER A 377 -13.42 5.01 -3.18
C SER A 377 -13.40 4.98 -4.71
N ASN A 378 -13.23 3.80 -5.31
CA ASN A 378 -13.25 3.61 -6.76
C ASN A 378 -14.67 3.83 -7.31
N THR A 379 -14.94 5.02 -7.83
CA THR A 379 -15.99 5.24 -8.83
C THR A 379 -15.37 5.95 -10.03
N LEU A 380 -15.27 5.23 -11.13
CA LEU A 380 -14.86 5.71 -12.44
C LEU A 380 -15.90 6.72 -12.95
N LEU A 381 -15.47 7.92 -13.32
CA LEU A 381 -16.08 8.70 -14.39
C LEU A 381 -14.97 9.38 -15.20
N ASN A 382 -14.89 9.00 -16.46
CA ASN A 382 -13.98 9.51 -17.47
C ASN A 382 -14.25 10.98 -17.82
N GLU A 383 -13.15 11.65 -18.17
CA GLU A 383 -12.96 12.63 -19.25
C GLU A 383 -14.00 13.74 -19.46
N ILE A 384 -13.53 15.00 -19.55
CA ILE A 384 -13.59 15.80 -20.79
C ILE A 384 -12.37 16.74 -20.84
N ASP A 385 -11.47 16.48 -21.80
CA ASP A 385 -10.60 17.48 -22.43
C ASP A 385 -11.43 18.35 -23.38
N SER A 386 -11.19 19.67 -23.44
CA SER A 386 -11.27 20.38 -24.73
C SER A 386 -10.69 21.79 -24.69
N GLU A 387 -9.90 22.03 -25.73
CA GLU A 387 -9.22 23.22 -26.19
C GLU A 387 -10.12 24.46 -26.43
N ILE A 388 -9.49 25.62 -26.40
CA ILE A 388 -10.07 26.95 -26.63
C ILE A 388 -9.98 27.28 -28.13
N TYR A 389 -11.13 27.48 -28.79
CA TYR A 389 -11.24 28.31 -30.00
C TYR A 389 -12.20 29.47 -29.73
N SER A 390 -11.76 30.66 -30.15
CA SER A 390 -12.42 31.94 -29.95
C SER A 390 -13.71 32.12 -30.75
N SER A 391 -14.67 32.87 -30.17
CA SER A 391 -15.43 34.00 -30.75
C SER A 391 -16.92 33.95 -30.37
N GLY A 392 -17.45 35.06 -29.84
CA GLY A 392 -18.90 35.31 -29.79
C GLY A 392 -19.40 35.88 -28.47
N THR A 393 -19.55 37.20 -28.44
CA THR A 393 -20.34 38.02 -27.51
C THR A 393 -21.64 37.38 -27.02
N ASN A 394 -21.87 37.36 -25.70
CA ASN A 394 -22.97 38.05 -25.02
C ASN A 394 -22.95 37.76 -23.51
N GLU A 395 -23.27 38.81 -22.75
CA GLU A 395 -23.34 38.89 -21.29
C GLU A 395 -24.26 37.83 -20.68
N ILE A 396 -23.82 37.15 -19.60
CA ILE A 396 -24.64 36.69 -18.46
C ILE A 396 -23.69 36.35 -17.29
N GLU A 397 -24.07 36.86 -16.12
CA GLU A 397 -23.34 36.81 -14.85
C GLU A 397 -23.02 35.38 -14.37
N THR A 398 -21.73 35.10 -14.14
CA THR A 398 -21.25 33.88 -13.50
C THR A 398 -21.19 34.05 -11.99
N THR A 399 -22.06 33.37 -11.25
CA THR A 399 -21.85 33.09 -9.81
C THR A 399 -21.56 31.60 -9.62
N ASN A 400 -20.26 31.29 -9.46
CA ASN A 400 -19.78 30.02 -8.95
C ASN A 400 -20.04 29.95 -7.44
N ASP A 401 -20.87 29.03 -6.97
CA ASP A 401 -20.98 28.66 -5.54
C ASP A 401 -20.99 27.12 -5.45
N SER A 402 -19.82 26.54 -5.21
CA SER A 402 -19.64 25.14 -4.82
C SER A 402 -19.53 25.05 -3.30
N ASN A 403 -20.63 24.77 -2.61
CA ASN A 403 -20.64 24.45 -1.18
C ASN A 403 -21.12 23.00 -0.99
N ILE A 404 -20.25 22.14 -0.50
CA ILE A 404 -20.56 20.79 -0.02
C ILE A 404 -20.54 20.88 1.52
N ASP A 405 -21.71 20.81 2.15
CA ASP A 405 -21.86 20.57 3.58
C ASP A 405 -22.84 19.39 3.78
N THR A 406 -22.31 18.26 4.24
CA THR A 406 -23.10 17.10 4.66
C THR A 406 -23.40 17.19 6.15
N ASN A 407 -24.69 17.25 6.47
CA ASN A 407 -25.28 17.31 7.81
C ASN A 407 -24.63 16.36 8.84
N ARG A 408 -24.16 16.93 9.96
CA ARG A 408 -24.09 16.24 11.25
C ARG A 408 -24.62 17.17 12.33
N SER A 409 -25.71 16.77 12.96
CA SER A 409 -26.34 17.44 14.10
C SER A 409 -25.46 17.34 15.35
N ILE A 410 -25.00 18.49 15.85
CA ILE A 410 -24.53 18.70 17.21
C ILE A 410 -25.16 19.99 17.74
N GLU A 411 -25.93 19.86 18.81
CA GLU A 411 -26.39 20.99 19.63
C GLU A 411 -25.16 21.69 20.23
N SER A 412 -24.88 22.90 19.76
CA SER A 412 -23.98 23.82 20.43
C SER A 412 -24.38 25.25 20.08
N THR A 413 -24.83 25.94 21.12
CA THR A 413 -25.23 27.34 21.10
C THR A 413 -23.99 28.21 20.95
N SER A 414 -23.75 28.70 19.74
CA SER A 414 -22.97 29.93 19.52
C SER A 414 -23.38 30.55 18.19
N ASP A 415 -24.31 31.50 18.26
CA ASP A 415 -24.68 32.37 17.15
C ASP A 415 -23.50 33.27 16.78
N ILE A 416 -22.79 32.91 15.71
CA ILE A 416 -21.95 33.86 14.97
C ILE A 416 -22.26 33.67 13.48
N TYR A 417 -23.19 34.47 12.98
CA TYR A 417 -23.46 34.57 11.55
C TYR A 417 -22.43 35.53 10.91
N PRO A 418 -21.78 35.15 9.79
CA PRO A 418 -21.05 36.12 8.99
C PRO A 418 -22.04 37.10 8.36
N VAL A 419 -21.84 38.38 8.65
CA VAL A 419 -22.61 39.50 8.10
C VAL A 419 -22.40 39.54 6.59
N GLY A 420 -23.45 39.34 5.78
CA GLY A 420 -23.41 39.68 4.35
C GLY A 420 -24.14 38.80 3.33
N ARG A 421 -24.93 37.78 3.70
CA ARG A 421 -25.78 37.06 2.71
C ARG A 421 -27.24 37.00 3.19
N PRO A 422 -28.23 37.56 2.45
CA PRO A 422 -29.63 37.41 2.81
C PRO A 422 -30.07 35.97 2.55
N PHE A 423 -30.20 35.16 3.61
CA PHE A 423 -30.72 33.81 3.52
C PHE A 423 -32.25 33.86 3.60
N ASP A 424 -32.93 33.60 2.48
CA ASP A 424 -34.38 33.46 2.43
C ASP A 424 -34.79 32.14 3.09
N ARG A 425 -35.44 32.24 4.26
CA ARG A 425 -35.82 31.08 5.09
C ARG A 425 -36.81 30.13 4.41
N ASP A 426 -37.53 30.60 3.38
CA ASP A 426 -38.55 29.80 2.69
C ASP A 426 -38.08 29.23 1.34
N ARG A 427 -36.81 29.45 0.97
CA ARG A 427 -36.26 28.97 -0.30
C ARG A 427 -36.00 27.47 -0.25
N LYS A 428 -36.91 26.68 -0.85
CA LYS A 428 -36.74 25.23 -0.99
C LYS A 428 -35.52 24.92 -1.86
N ILE A 429 -34.58 24.17 -1.29
CA ILE A 429 -33.38 23.68 -1.98
C ILE A 429 -33.82 22.67 -3.06
N LYS A 430 -33.32 22.83 -4.29
CA LYS A 430 -33.58 21.89 -5.38
C LYS A 430 -32.81 20.59 -5.09
N GLY A 431 -33.50 19.45 -5.12
CA GLY A 431 -32.86 18.15 -4.86
C GLY A 431 -31.70 17.91 -5.81
N TYR A 432 -30.55 17.50 -5.26
CA TYR A 432 -29.34 17.18 -6.02
C TYR A 432 -29.48 15.91 -6.89
N VAL A 433 -30.51 15.10 -6.62
CA VAL A 433 -30.81 13.86 -7.34
C VAL A 433 -32.21 13.97 -7.93
N ASP A 434 -32.32 13.78 -9.25
CA ASP A 434 -33.59 13.71 -9.95
C ASP A 434 -34.21 12.31 -9.84
N PHE A 435 -35.27 12.20 -9.05
CA PHE A 435 -36.03 10.96 -8.86
C PHE A 435 -37.20 10.81 -9.83
N SER A 436 -37.34 11.67 -10.84
CA SER A 436 -38.46 11.63 -11.79
C SER A 436 -38.57 10.26 -12.47
N CYS A 437 -37.44 9.68 -12.90
CA CYS A 437 -37.39 8.34 -13.50
C CYS A 437 -37.86 7.25 -12.53
N TYR A 438 -37.51 7.34 -11.24
CA TYR A 438 -37.99 6.41 -10.21
C TYR A 438 -39.50 6.51 -10.05
N PHE A 439 -40.04 7.73 -9.92
CA PHE A 439 -41.49 7.93 -9.73
C PHE A 439 -42.31 7.54 -10.96
N GLU A 440 -41.81 7.74 -12.17
CA GLU A 440 -42.44 7.25 -13.39
C GLU A 440 -42.51 5.72 -13.44
N ASN A 441 -41.44 5.04 -13.03
CA ASN A 441 -41.40 3.58 -13.00
C ASN A 441 -42.30 3.00 -11.91
N VAL A 442 -42.38 3.64 -10.74
CA VAL A 442 -43.34 3.30 -9.69
C VAL A 442 -44.78 3.49 -10.19
N ALA A 443 -45.08 4.59 -10.89
CA ALA A 443 -46.40 4.83 -11.46
C ALA A 443 -46.79 3.79 -12.54
N LYS A 444 -45.83 3.40 -13.40
CA LYS A 444 -46.03 2.31 -14.38
C LYS A 444 -46.26 0.97 -13.69
N ALA A 445 -45.47 0.62 -12.68
CA ALA A 445 -45.62 -0.62 -11.93
C ALA A 445 -46.95 -0.67 -11.16
N ARG A 446 -47.40 0.47 -10.61
CA ARG A 446 -48.72 0.62 -9.96
C ARG A 446 -49.87 0.43 -10.95
N LYS A 447 -49.75 0.97 -12.17
CA LYS A 447 -50.75 0.78 -13.24
C LYS A 447 -50.80 -0.67 -13.74
N ASN A 448 -49.66 -1.36 -13.75
CA ASN A 448 -49.54 -2.74 -14.22
C ASN A 448 -49.80 -3.78 -13.13
N GLY A 449 -50.05 -3.37 -11.88
CA GLY A 449 -50.31 -4.28 -10.75
C GLY A 449 -49.10 -5.09 -10.30
N THR A 450 -47.89 -4.67 -10.66
CA THR A 450 -46.63 -5.37 -10.37
C THR A 450 -45.82 -4.70 -9.26
N LEU A 451 -46.42 -3.76 -8.53
CA LEU A 451 -45.76 -3.05 -7.43
C LEU A 451 -45.77 -3.93 -6.17
N PRO A 452 -44.62 -4.17 -5.50
CA PRO A 452 -44.59 -4.95 -4.27
C PRO A 452 -45.42 -4.33 -3.14
N ASP A 453 -46.10 -5.17 -2.36
CA ASP A 453 -47.07 -4.77 -1.32
C ASP A 453 -46.51 -3.87 -0.20
N PHE A 454 -45.18 -3.85 -0.03
CA PHE A 454 -44.51 -3.02 0.98
C PHE A 454 -44.28 -1.57 0.52
N ILE A 455 -44.53 -1.25 -0.76
CA ILE A 455 -44.42 0.10 -1.32
C ILE A 455 -45.83 0.70 -1.45
N LYS A 456 -46.19 1.61 -0.54
CA LYS A 456 -47.51 2.28 -0.53
C LYS A 456 -47.62 3.44 -1.52
#